data_AF-A0A285KTD2-F1
#
_entry.id   AF-A0A285KTD2-F1
#
_cell.length_a   1.000
_cell.length_b   1.000
_cell.length_c   1.000
_cell.angle_alpha   90.00
_cell.angle_beta   90.00
_cell.angle_gamma   90.00
#
_symmetry.space_group_name_H-M   'P 1'
#
loop_
_entity.id
_entity.type
_entity.pdbx_description
1 polymer ?
#
loop_
_entity_poly.entity_id
_entity_poly.type
_entity_poly.pdbx_seq_one_letter_code
_entity_poly.pdbx_strand_id
1 'polypeptide(L)'
;MMTSPATITARQALFGCAAREVVEHELVERLRTSGVEGLALRRAPVVAAGLRSTALCEVVKAVDGLLEIDLGGVAVAGWRRYERLRGAAMRTRAGGVERVELYAHEVTRTCCPRLEVVVGENRIGEFTMELGVAVLVQPLAAIVRNGMLVALGPGDCTVTVSLGAPEAGPIMKRERVFKVANVVDLRRPIPLLPNQPAPPPTSPPGGWPRPVPHR
;
A
#
# COMPACT_ATOMS: atom_id res chain seq x y z
N MET A 1 2.96 -16.42 16.98
CA MET A 1 2.29 -15.97 15.74
C MET A 1 1.91 -14.51 15.92
N MET A 2 2.67 -13.59 15.32
CA MET A 2 2.31 -12.18 15.31
C MET A 2 1.35 -11.97 14.14
N THR A 3 0.07 -11.78 14.42
CA THR A 3 -0.87 -11.27 13.43
C THR A 3 -0.46 -9.84 13.11
N SER A 4 0.17 -9.65 11.95
CA SER A 4 0.29 -8.31 11.37
C SER A 4 -1.12 -7.71 11.31
N PRO A 5 -1.31 -6.45 11.72
CA PRO A 5 -2.58 -5.78 11.53
C PRO A 5 -2.98 -5.84 10.06
N ALA A 6 -4.23 -6.16 9.76
CA ALA A 6 -4.74 -6.20 8.40
C ALA A 6 -4.63 -4.81 7.76
N THR A 7 -3.61 -4.60 6.94
CA THR A 7 -3.41 -3.41 6.11
C THR A 7 -4.33 -3.51 4.89
N ILE A 8 -4.96 -2.40 4.49
CA ILE A 8 -5.73 -2.38 3.25
C ILE A 8 -4.75 -2.34 2.07
N THR A 9 -4.82 -3.35 1.20
CA THR A 9 -3.91 -3.50 0.07
C THR A 9 -4.55 -3.10 -1.26
N ALA A 10 -3.71 -2.94 -2.29
CA ALA A 10 -4.17 -2.73 -3.66
C ALA A 10 -5.08 -3.88 -4.15
N ARG A 11 -4.82 -5.13 -3.70
CA ARG A 11 -5.72 -6.28 -3.94
C ARG A 11 -7.11 -6.01 -3.40
N GLN A 12 -7.23 -5.54 -2.16
CA GLN A 12 -8.53 -5.24 -1.57
C GLN A 12 -9.23 -4.08 -2.27
N ALA A 13 -8.50 -3.09 -2.78
CA ALA A 13 -9.08 -2.02 -3.59
C ALA A 13 -9.60 -2.53 -4.96
N LEU A 14 -8.89 -3.45 -5.61
CA LEU A 14 -9.39 -4.08 -6.83
C LEU A 14 -10.56 -5.02 -6.50
N PHE A 15 -10.31 -6.09 -5.75
CA PHE A 15 -11.23 -7.22 -5.63
C PHE A 15 -12.18 -7.16 -4.41
N GLY A 16 -11.92 -6.27 -3.46
CA GLY A 16 -12.69 -6.21 -2.21
C GLY A 16 -12.29 -7.33 -1.27
N CYS A 17 -13.25 -7.86 -0.52
CA CYS A 17 -13.04 -8.99 0.39
C CYS A 17 -13.27 -10.34 -0.30
N ALA A 18 -13.06 -10.43 -1.61
CA ALA A 18 -13.23 -11.66 -2.35
C ALA A 18 -12.23 -12.73 -1.88
N ALA A 19 -12.67 -13.99 -1.89
CA ALA A 19 -11.81 -15.14 -1.59
C ALA A 19 -10.67 -15.24 -2.62
N ARG A 20 -9.57 -15.84 -2.19
CA ARG A 20 -8.32 -15.92 -2.96
C ARG A 20 -8.52 -16.55 -4.34
N GLU A 21 -9.29 -17.62 -4.39
CA GLU A 21 -9.57 -18.41 -5.58
C GLU A 21 -10.35 -17.59 -6.62
N VAL A 22 -11.26 -16.73 -6.14
CA VAL A 22 -12.04 -15.81 -7.00
C VAL A 22 -11.14 -14.73 -7.59
N VAL A 23 -10.21 -14.20 -6.79
CA VAL A 23 -9.20 -13.22 -7.25
C VAL A 23 -8.31 -13.83 -8.33
N GLU A 24 -7.76 -15.02 -8.08
CA GLU A 24 -6.90 -15.71 -9.03
C GLU A 24 -7.63 -16.03 -10.33
N HIS A 25 -8.87 -16.52 -10.26
CA HIS A 25 -9.69 -16.79 -11.44
C HIS A 25 -9.95 -15.51 -12.25
N GLU A 26 -10.34 -14.40 -11.61
CA GLU A 26 -10.55 -13.13 -12.33
C GLU A 26 -9.25 -12.63 -12.97
N LEU A 27 -8.12 -12.74 -12.26
CA LEU A 27 -6.80 -12.37 -12.81
C LEU A 27 -6.43 -13.21 -14.02
N VAL A 28 -6.62 -14.52 -13.97
CA VAL A 28 -6.39 -15.44 -15.11
C VAL A 28 -7.17 -14.96 -16.33
N GLU A 29 -8.48 -14.72 -16.18
CA GLU A 29 -9.33 -14.29 -17.30
C GLU A 29 -8.91 -12.93 -17.87
N ARG A 30 -8.57 -11.98 -17.00
CA ARG A 30 -8.15 -10.63 -17.40
C ARG A 30 -6.79 -10.64 -18.11
N LEU A 31 -5.82 -11.40 -17.61
CA LEU A 31 -4.50 -11.53 -18.21
C LEU A 31 -4.54 -12.28 -19.54
N ARG A 32 -5.41 -13.30 -19.65
CA ARG A 32 -5.64 -14.00 -20.92
C ARG A 32 -6.25 -13.06 -21.96
N THR A 33 -7.33 -12.36 -21.59
CA THR A 33 -8.06 -11.47 -22.51
C THR A 33 -7.20 -10.29 -23.00
N SER A 34 -6.27 -9.82 -22.17
CA SER A 34 -5.32 -8.74 -22.54
C SER A 34 -4.12 -9.23 -23.36
N GLY A 35 -3.97 -10.53 -23.58
CA GLY A 35 -2.86 -11.07 -24.38
C GLY A 35 -1.53 -11.16 -23.64
N VAL A 36 -1.51 -11.01 -22.31
CA VAL A 36 -0.30 -11.15 -21.48
C VAL A 36 0.30 -12.55 -21.59
N GLU A 37 -0.53 -13.58 -21.79
CA GLU A 37 -0.06 -14.95 -22.08
C GLU A 37 0.86 -15.00 -23.31
N GLY A 38 0.54 -14.24 -24.36
CA GLY A 38 1.37 -14.16 -25.57
C GLY A 38 2.71 -13.47 -25.31
N LEU A 39 2.76 -12.50 -24.39
CA LEU A 39 3.99 -11.85 -23.97
C LEU A 39 4.87 -12.77 -23.11
N ALA A 40 4.24 -13.51 -22.20
CA ALA A 40 4.88 -14.49 -21.33
C ALA A 40 5.56 -15.63 -22.10
N LEU A 41 5.03 -15.99 -23.27
CA LEU A 41 5.50 -17.10 -24.09
C LEU A 41 6.10 -16.65 -25.43
N ARG A 42 6.48 -15.37 -25.55
CA ARG A 42 6.86 -14.76 -26.83
C ARG A 42 8.00 -15.48 -27.56
N ARG A 43 8.93 -16.11 -26.84
CA ARG A 43 10.07 -16.86 -27.41
C ARG A 43 9.79 -18.36 -27.55
N ALA A 44 8.61 -18.83 -27.15
CA ALA A 44 8.15 -20.20 -27.30
C ALA A 44 6.64 -20.24 -27.63
N PRO A 45 6.21 -19.75 -28.81
CA PRO A 45 4.78 -19.62 -29.14
C PRO A 45 4.09 -20.97 -29.38
N VAL A 46 4.85 -21.99 -29.80
CA VAL A 46 4.36 -23.35 -30.02
C VAL A 46 4.71 -24.21 -28.81
N VAL A 47 3.86 -24.16 -27.79
CA VAL A 47 3.99 -24.97 -26.55
C VAL A 47 2.71 -25.71 -26.23
N ALA A 48 2.84 -26.84 -25.52
CA ALA A 48 1.72 -27.63 -25.06
C ALA A 48 0.75 -26.79 -24.22
N ALA A 49 -0.56 -27.04 -24.33
CA ALA A 49 -1.59 -26.29 -23.61
C ALA A 49 -1.38 -26.29 -22.08
N GLY A 50 -0.90 -27.41 -21.53
CA GLY A 50 -0.57 -27.51 -20.10
C GLY A 50 0.54 -26.55 -19.66
N LEU A 51 1.58 -26.36 -20.49
CA LEU A 51 2.65 -25.40 -20.18
C LEU A 51 2.16 -23.96 -20.26
N ARG A 52 1.26 -23.65 -21.22
CA ARG A 52 0.62 -22.33 -21.33
C ARG A 52 -0.18 -21.98 -20.08
N SER A 53 -1.06 -22.89 -19.65
CA SER A 53 -1.85 -22.72 -18.44
C SER A 53 -0.95 -22.57 -17.20
N THR A 54 0.13 -23.33 -17.11
CA THR A 54 1.07 -23.24 -15.98
C THR A 54 1.78 -21.90 -15.95
N ALA A 55 2.31 -21.43 -17.10
CA ALA A 55 2.95 -20.13 -17.20
C ALA A 55 1.99 -18.99 -16.82
N LEU A 56 0.74 -19.04 -17.28
CA LEU A 56 -0.27 -18.05 -16.91
C LEU A 56 -0.57 -18.06 -15.41
N CYS A 57 -0.68 -19.24 -14.78
CA CYS A 57 -0.86 -19.34 -13.33
C CYS A 57 0.32 -18.74 -12.54
N GLU A 58 1.56 -18.96 -12.99
CA GLU A 58 2.73 -18.36 -12.33
C GLU A 58 2.77 -16.84 -12.52
N VAL A 59 2.39 -16.33 -13.70
CA VAL A 59 2.22 -14.88 -13.92
C VAL A 59 1.14 -14.32 -12.98
N VAL A 60 0.01 -15.01 -12.81
CA VAL A 60 -1.06 -14.59 -11.89
C VAL A 60 -0.54 -14.50 -10.46
N LYS A 61 0.21 -15.50 -9.98
CA LYS A 61 0.82 -15.46 -8.64
C LYS A 61 1.77 -14.28 -8.48
N ALA A 62 2.62 -14.02 -9.49
CA ALA A 62 3.53 -12.89 -9.48
C ALA A 62 2.78 -11.54 -9.45
N VAL A 63 1.80 -11.37 -10.33
CA VAL A 63 0.94 -10.17 -10.38
C VAL A 63 0.20 -9.97 -9.08
N ASP A 64 -0.37 -11.03 -8.53
CA ASP A 64 -1.09 -10.95 -7.29
C ASP A 64 -0.17 -10.55 -6.11
N GLY A 65 1.08 -11.03 -6.08
CA GLY A 65 2.09 -10.58 -5.12
C GLY A 65 2.40 -9.08 -5.24
N LEU A 66 2.34 -8.52 -6.45
CA LEU A 66 2.45 -7.06 -6.67
C LEU A 66 1.27 -6.28 -6.10
N LEU A 67 0.09 -6.91 -5.96
CA LEU A 67 -1.11 -6.28 -5.40
C LEU A 67 -1.12 -6.22 -3.86
N GLU A 68 -0.10 -6.77 -3.20
CA GLU A 68 0.08 -6.67 -1.74
C GLU A 68 0.59 -5.29 -1.28
N ILE A 69 0.67 -4.30 -2.17
CA ILE A 69 1.02 -2.93 -1.81
C ILE A 69 0.05 -2.40 -0.75
N ASP A 70 0.60 -2.05 0.41
CA ASP A 70 -0.10 -1.34 1.50
C ASP A 70 -0.46 0.09 1.09
N LEU A 71 -1.76 0.38 1.02
CA LEU A 71 -2.28 1.68 0.65
C LEU A 71 -2.05 2.73 1.74
N GLY A 72 -2.00 2.31 3.02
CA GLY A 72 -1.65 3.18 4.14
C GLY A 72 -0.23 3.70 4.01
N GLY A 73 0.71 2.80 3.73
CA GLY A 73 2.09 3.15 3.40
C GLY A 73 2.23 4.10 2.23
N VAL A 74 1.42 3.95 1.17
CA VAL A 74 1.38 4.89 0.03
C VAL A 74 0.96 6.29 0.49
N ALA A 75 -0.16 6.40 1.19
CA ALA A 75 -0.66 7.68 1.71
C ALA A 75 0.38 8.36 2.63
N VAL A 76 0.96 7.62 3.56
CA VAL A 76 2.01 8.09 4.49
C VAL A 76 3.25 8.57 3.75
N ALA A 77 3.70 7.87 2.71
CA ALA A 77 4.83 8.29 1.89
C ALA A 77 4.55 9.61 1.14
N GLY A 78 3.29 9.84 0.74
CA GLY A 78 2.83 11.14 0.25
C GLY A 78 2.89 12.22 1.32
N TRP A 79 2.32 11.94 2.49
CA TRP A 79 2.25 12.90 3.61
C TRP A 79 3.60 13.32 4.18
N ARG A 80 4.61 12.44 4.15
CA ARG A 80 6.00 12.81 4.50
C ARG A 80 6.58 13.91 3.60
N ARG A 81 6.04 14.05 2.38
CA ARG A 81 6.41 15.09 1.41
C ARG A 81 5.42 16.27 1.41
N TYR A 82 4.34 16.19 2.19
CA TYR A 82 3.35 17.25 2.27
C TYR A 82 3.83 18.35 3.22
N GLU A 83 4.13 19.52 2.65
CA GLU A 83 4.85 20.59 3.34
C GLU A 83 4.20 21.05 4.65
N ARG A 84 2.87 21.03 4.75
CA ARG A 84 2.17 21.41 5.99
C ARG A 84 2.44 20.42 7.12
N LEU A 85 2.38 19.12 6.83
CA LEU A 85 2.67 18.07 7.81
C LEU A 85 4.14 18.05 8.18
N ARG A 86 5.02 18.18 7.18
CA ARG A 86 6.46 18.27 7.40
C ARG A 86 6.83 19.50 8.24
N GLY A 87 6.23 20.66 7.97
CA GLY A 87 6.42 21.89 8.74
C GLY A 87 6.00 21.75 10.20
N ALA A 88 4.81 21.18 10.44
CA ALA A 88 4.33 20.90 11.79
C ALA A 88 5.22 19.88 12.52
N ALA A 89 5.71 18.87 11.79
CA ALA A 89 6.61 17.88 12.36
C ALA A 89 7.97 18.49 12.77
N MET A 90 8.50 19.42 11.97
CA MET A 90 9.73 20.15 12.31
C MET A 90 9.53 21.03 13.55
N ARG A 91 8.43 21.81 13.61
CA ARG A 91 8.14 22.69 14.76
C ARG A 91 7.92 21.92 16.05
N THR A 92 7.22 20.80 15.99
CA THR A 92 6.94 19.96 17.16
C THR A 92 8.07 19.01 17.52
N ARG A 93 9.18 18.95 16.77
CA ARG A 93 10.25 17.95 16.96
C ARG A 93 10.87 17.96 18.37
N ALA A 94 11.05 19.14 18.96
CA ALA A 94 11.59 19.29 20.32
C ALA A 94 10.53 19.10 21.42
N GLY A 95 9.27 18.86 21.05
CA GLY A 95 8.13 18.80 21.95
C GLY A 95 6.93 19.55 21.37
N GLY A 96 5.74 19.18 21.85
CA GLY A 96 4.50 19.90 21.56
C GLY A 96 3.55 19.15 20.63
N VAL A 97 2.39 19.78 20.41
CA VAL A 97 1.29 19.23 19.62
C VAL A 97 0.78 20.33 18.68
N GLU A 98 0.55 19.97 17.43
CA GLU A 98 0.00 20.86 16.42
C GLU A 98 -1.12 20.13 15.64
N ARG A 99 -2.25 20.83 15.47
CA ARG A 99 -3.33 20.38 14.58
C ARG A 99 -3.11 20.98 13.20
N VAL A 100 -3.07 20.13 12.17
CA VAL A 100 -2.83 20.52 10.78
C VAL A 100 -4.06 20.20 9.95
N GLU A 101 -4.55 21.16 9.18
CA GLU A 101 -5.59 20.91 8.18
C GLU A 101 -4.97 20.44 6.87
N LEU A 102 -5.36 19.24 6.45
CA LEU A 102 -5.04 18.69 5.14
C LEU A 102 -6.16 19.09 4.18
N TYR A 103 -5.78 19.71 3.07
CA TYR A 103 -6.72 19.94 1.97
C TYR A 103 -6.87 18.70 1.11
N ALA A 104 -7.85 18.72 0.20
CA ALA A 104 -7.97 17.68 -0.80
C ALA A 104 -6.66 17.56 -1.58
N HIS A 105 -6.12 16.35 -1.65
CA HIS A 105 -4.89 16.08 -2.38
C HIS A 105 -4.83 14.63 -2.83
N GLU A 106 -4.09 14.39 -3.91
CA GLU A 106 -3.87 13.07 -4.45
C GLU A 106 -2.44 12.61 -4.16
N VAL A 107 -2.31 11.36 -3.70
CA VAL A 107 -1.03 10.68 -3.56
C VAL A 107 -0.99 9.56 -4.57
N THR A 108 -0.03 9.61 -5.49
CA THR A 108 0.16 8.59 -6.51
C THR A 108 1.42 7.76 -6.28
N ARG A 109 1.35 6.49 -6.66
CA ARG A 109 2.49 5.58 -6.75
C ARG A 109 2.31 4.70 -7.99
N THR A 110 3.33 4.66 -8.82
CA THR A 110 3.41 3.73 -9.96
C THR A 110 4.61 2.81 -9.74
N CYS A 111 4.44 1.53 -10.01
CA CYS A 111 5.55 0.58 -10.09
C CYS A 111 5.47 -0.20 -11.40
N CYS A 112 6.63 -0.35 -12.05
CA CYS A 112 6.74 -0.99 -13.36
C CYS A 112 7.68 -2.22 -13.29
N PRO A 113 7.28 -3.32 -12.62
CA PRO A 113 8.13 -4.50 -12.52
C PRO A 113 8.24 -5.21 -13.87
N ARG A 114 9.46 -5.64 -14.20
CA ARG A 114 9.73 -6.53 -15.33
C ARG A 114 9.56 -7.98 -14.87
N LEU A 115 8.70 -8.71 -15.53
CA LEU A 115 8.50 -10.14 -15.30
C LEU A 115 9.29 -10.92 -16.36
N GLU A 116 10.08 -11.89 -15.89
CA GLU A 116 10.82 -12.82 -16.76
C GLU A 116 10.22 -14.20 -16.59
N VAL A 117 9.90 -14.86 -17.70
CA VAL A 117 9.33 -16.20 -17.70
C VAL A 117 10.41 -17.17 -18.14
N VAL A 118 10.72 -18.11 -17.25
CA VAL A 118 11.77 -19.11 -17.44
C VAL A 118 11.20 -20.52 -17.27
N VAL A 119 11.68 -21.45 -18.09
CA VAL A 119 11.39 -22.89 -17.97
C VAL A 119 12.71 -23.62 -17.96
N GLY A 120 13.04 -24.25 -16.82
CA GLY A 120 14.40 -24.68 -16.55
C GLY A 120 15.35 -23.48 -16.56
N GLU A 121 16.40 -23.54 -17.39
CA GLU A 121 17.37 -22.44 -17.56
C GLU A 121 17.03 -21.54 -18.77
N ASN A 122 15.96 -21.85 -19.51
CA ASN A 122 15.61 -21.16 -20.74
C ASN A 122 14.62 -20.02 -20.49
N ARG A 123 15.01 -18.80 -20.85
CA ARG A 123 14.11 -17.62 -20.85
C ARG A 123 13.17 -17.68 -22.05
N ILE A 124 11.89 -17.92 -21.80
CA ILE A 124 10.86 -18.09 -22.83
C ILE A 124 10.00 -16.84 -23.06
N GLY A 125 10.08 -15.85 -22.18
CA GLY A 125 9.42 -14.58 -22.37
C GLY A 125 9.80 -13.55 -21.33
N GLU A 126 9.39 -12.33 -21.59
CA GLU A 126 9.58 -11.20 -20.70
C GLU A 126 8.64 -10.06 -21.08
N PHE A 127 8.18 -9.31 -20.09
CA PHE A 127 7.33 -8.14 -20.30
C PHE A 127 7.30 -7.26 -19.07
N THR A 128 6.90 -6.01 -19.24
CA THR A 128 6.74 -5.06 -18.14
C THR A 128 5.29 -5.03 -17.70
N MET A 129 5.04 -5.10 -16.41
CA MET A 129 3.75 -4.77 -15.83
C MET A 129 3.77 -3.33 -15.35
N GLU A 130 2.62 -2.68 -15.36
CA GLU A 130 2.40 -1.38 -14.74
C GLU A 130 1.29 -1.51 -13.69
N LEU A 131 1.63 -1.18 -12.45
CA LEU A 131 0.67 -1.07 -11.36
C LEU A 131 0.66 0.38 -10.87
N GLY A 132 -0.50 1.02 -11.00
CA GLY A 132 -0.77 2.38 -10.55
C GLY A 132 -1.71 2.38 -9.35
N VAL A 133 -1.38 3.19 -8.36
CA VAL A 133 -2.22 3.47 -7.19
C VAL A 133 -2.34 4.98 -7.05
N ALA A 134 -3.57 5.48 -6.98
CA ALA A 134 -3.87 6.86 -6.65
C ALA A 134 -4.80 6.91 -5.43
N VAL A 135 -4.43 7.69 -4.42
CA VAL A 135 -5.21 7.90 -3.20
C VAL A 135 -5.60 9.37 -3.15
N LEU A 136 -6.86 9.67 -3.49
CA LEU A 136 -7.44 10.99 -3.35
C LEU A 136 -8.01 11.13 -1.94
N VAL A 137 -7.33 11.91 -1.11
CA VAL A 137 -7.72 12.18 0.28
C VAL A 137 -8.61 13.41 0.31
N GLN A 138 -9.81 13.29 0.90
CA GLN A 138 -10.69 14.43 1.14
C GLN A 138 -10.16 15.29 2.30
N PRO A 139 -10.55 16.58 2.42
CA PRO A 139 -10.08 17.44 3.49
C PRO A 139 -10.33 16.84 4.88
N LEU A 140 -9.30 16.84 5.73
CA LEU A 140 -9.38 16.31 7.09
C LEU A 140 -8.32 16.95 8.00
N ALA A 141 -8.51 16.84 9.31
CA ALA A 141 -7.53 17.32 10.28
C ALA A 141 -6.54 16.21 10.66
N ALA A 142 -5.27 16.55 10.87
CA ALA A 142 -4.24 15.68 11.40
C ALA A 142 -3.68 16.25 12.71
N ILE A 143 -3.26 15.38 13.62
CA ILE A 143 -2.56 15.79 14.84
C ILE A 143 -1.12 15.32 14.73
N VAL A 144 -0.20 16.28 14.82
CA VAL A 144 1.24 16.04 14.87
C VAL A 144 1.73 16.31 16.28
N ARG A 145 2.44 15.35 16.88
CA ARG A 145 3.04 15.48 18.20
C ARG A 145 4.46 14.96 18.16
N ASN A 146 5.40 15.75 18.69
CA ASN A 146 6.81 15.37 18.76
C ASN A 146 7.37 14.92 17.39
N GLY A 147 6.98 15.57 16.29
CA GLY A 147 7.33 15.19 14.91
C GLY A 147 6.64 13.94 14.35
N MET A 148 5.68 13.37 15.07
CA MET A 148 4.95 12.16 14.68
C MET A 148 3.51 12.48 14.32
N LEU A 149 2.98 11.88 13.27
CA LEU A 149 1.54 11.80 13.04
C LEU A 149 0.93 10.85 14.07
N VAL A 150 0.04 11.35 14.93
CA VAL A 150 -0.53 10.58 16.04
C VAL A 150 -2.04 10.39 15.94
N ALA A 151 -2.74 11.23 15.17
CA ALA A 151 -4.16 11.08 14.93
C ALA A 151 -4.55 11.70 13.58
N LEU A 152 -5.63 11.18 13.02
CA LEU A 152 -6.35 11.76 11.90
C LEU A 152 -7.80 11.95 12.33
N GLY A 153 -8.38 13.07 11.92
CA GLY A 153 -9.81 13.31 12.03
C GLY A 153 -10.59 12.42 11.06
N PRO A 154 -11.93 12.42 11.16
CA PRO A 154 -12.76 11.70 10.22
C PRO A 154 -12.52 12.24 8.80
N GLY A 155 -12.49 11.32 7.84
CA GLY A 155 -12.25 11.65 6.44
C GLY A 155 -12.32 10.42 5.57
N ASP A 156 -12.67 10.66 4.31
CA ASP A 156 -12.78 9.62 3.30
C ASP A 156 -11.65 9.78 2.28
N CYS A 157 -11.23 8.67 1.71
CA CYS A 157 -10.34 8.69 0.56
C CYS A 157 -10.88 7.77 -0.53
N THR A 158 -10.73 8.23 -1.76
CA THR A 158 -10.98 7.45 -2.96
C THR A 158 -9.67 6.84 -3.40
N VAL A 159 -9.61 5.51 -3.48
CA VAL A 159 -8.45 4.78 -4.00
C VAL A 159 -8.78 4.26 -5.37
N THR A 160 -7.96 4.64 -6.34
CA THR A 160 -7.94 4.04 -7.68
C THR A 160 -6.73 3.14 -7.80
N VAL A 161 -6.96 1.89 -8.21
CA VAL A 161 -5.89 0.95 -8.57
C VAL A 161 -6.05 0.55 -10.02
N SER A 162 -4.96 0.62 -10.78
CA SER A 162 -4.88 0.18 -12.17
C SER A 162 -3.77 -0.82 -12.36
N LEU A 163 -4.04 -1.85 -13.16
CA LEU A 163 -3.08 -2.82 -13.64
C LEU A 163 -3.08 -2.77 -15.17
N GLY A 164 -1.90 -2.71 -15.76
CA GLY A 164 -1.70 -2.75 -17.20
C GLY A 164 -0.36 -3.39 -17.54
N ALA A 165 -0.09 -3.49 -18.82
CA ALA A 165 1.23 -3.75 -19.35
C ALA A 165 1.42 -2.84 -20.57
N PRO A 166 2.51 -2.07 -20.70
CA PRO A 166 2.69 -1.16 -21.83
C PRO A 166 2.47 -1.83 -23.20
N GLU A 167 2.85 -3.10 -23.32
CA GLU A 167 2.75 -3.89 -24.54
C GLU A 167 1.35 -4.50 -24.80
N ALA A 168 0.51 -4.63 -23.76
CA ALA A 168 -0.83 -5.22 -23.85
C ALA A 168 -1.97 -4.24 -23.53
N GLY A 169 -1.64 -3.02 -23.09
CA GLY A 169 -2.59 -2.00 -22.67
C GLY A 169 -3.17 -2.21 -21.26
N PRO A 170 -4.30 -1.56 -20.95
CA PRO A 170 -4.94 -1.67 -19.64
C PRO A 170 -5.56 -3.05 -19.43
N ILE A 171 -5.24 -3.68 -18.30
CA ILE A 171 -5.74 -5.02 -17.93
C ILE A 171 -6.98 -4.87 -17.03
N MET A 172 -6.89 -4.01 -16.01
CA MET A 172 -8.02 -3.66 -15.15
C MET A 172 -7.79 -2.34 -14.43
N LYS A 173 -8.88 -1.68 -14.04
CA LYS A 173 -8.88 -0.50 -13.19
C LYS A 173 -10.14 -0.53 -12.33
N ARG A 174 -10.00 -0.27 -11.03
CA ARG A 174 -11.15 -0.10 -10.12
C ARG A 174 -10.90 1.03 -9.14
N GLU A 175 -12.00 1.58 -8.67
CA GLU A 175 -12.04 2.67 -7.71
C GLU A 175 -12.88 2.23 -6.51
N ARG A 176 -12.42 2.56 -5.29
CA ARG A 176 -13.17 2.31 -4.05
C ARG A 176 -12.96 3.44 -3.05
N VAL A 177 -14.03 3.73 -2.31
CA VAL A 177 -13.99 4.68 -1.20
C VAL A 177 -13.69 3.93 0.09
N PHE A 178 -12.77 4.47 0.88
CA PHE A 178 -12.41 3.99 2.20
C PHE A 178 -12.46 5.13 3.22
N LYS A 179 -12.66 4.79 4.49
CA LYS A 179 -12.35 5.71 5.58
C LYS A 179 -10.84 5.80 5.72
N VAL A 180 -10.28 7.01 5.78
CA VAL A 180 -8.83 7.24 5.89
C VAL A 180 -8.25 6.53 7.12
N ALA A 181 -9.00 6.52 8.23
CA ALA A 181 -8.62 5.83 9.46
C ALA A 181 -8.53 4.30 9.33
N ASN A 182 -9.16 3.71 8.31
CA ASN A 182 -9.05 2.27 8.02
C ASN A 182 -7.87 1.96 7.09
N VAL A 183 -7.46 2.93 6.27
CA VAL A 183 -6.34 2.78 5.34
C VAL A 183 -5.01 3.01 6.06
N VAL A 184 -4.93 4.00 6.94
CA VAL A 184 -3.70 4.35 7.67
C VAL A 184 -3.77 3.86 9.11
N ASP A 185 -2.90 2.91 9.46
CA ASP A 185 -2.81 2.38 10.82
C ASP A 185 -2.08 3.34 11.78
N LEU A 186 -2.85 4.03 12.62
CA LEU A 186 -2.34 4.92 13.67
C LEU A 186 -2.30 4.31 15.06
N ARG A 187 -2.39 2.97 15.20
CA ARG A 187 -2.13 2.30 16.50
C ARG A 187 -0.74 2.60 17.02
N ARG A 188 0.20 2.94 16.13
CA ARG A 188 1.53 3.45 16.45
C ARG A 188 1.71 4.82 15.79
N PRO A 189 2.26 5.82 16.50
CA PRO A 189 2.65 7.08 15.89
C PRO A 189 3.54 6.87 14.67
N ILE A 190 3.28 7.62 13.59
CA ILE A 190 4.04 7.50 12.34
C ILE A 190 5.03 8.67 12.23
N PRO A 191 6.33 8.42 12.04
CA PRO A 191 7.30 9.50 11.86
C PRO A 191 7.08 10.19 10.52
N LEU A 192 6.96 11.52 10.57
CA LEU A 192 6.81 12.38 9.39
C LEU A 192 8.17 12.87 8.85
N LEU A 193 9.21 12.84 9.68
CA LEU A 193 10.58 13.21 9.30
C LEU A 193 11.47 11.96 9.17
N PRO A 194 12.46 11.97 8.25
CA PRO A 194 13.49 10.94 8.22
C PRO A 194 14.33 10.95 9.51
N ASN A 195 14.78 9.76 9.95
CA ASN A 195 15.64 9.58 11.13
C ASN A 195 15.07 10.11 12.47
N GLN A 196 13.75 10.14 12.61
CA GLN A 196 13.12 10.46 13.88
C GLN A 196 13.28 9.29 14.88
N PRO A 197 13.86 9.50 16.07
CA PRO A 197 13.90 8.48 17.10
C PRO A 197 12.47 8.06 17.48
N ALA A 198 12.25 6.77 17.73
CA ALA A 198 10.99 6.32 18.30
C ALA A 198 10.71 7.11 19.59
N PRO A 199 9.45 7.51 19.85
CA PRO A 199 9.13 8.22 21.08
C PRO A 199 9.57 7.36 22.27
N PRO A 200 10.16 7.97 23.31
CA PRO A 200 10.47 7.22 24.54
C PRO A 200 9.17 6.60 25.06
N PRO A 201 9.22 5.35 25.58
CA PRO A 201 8.04 4.74 26.17
C PRO A 201 7.49 5.70 27.23
N THR A 202 6.22 6.04 27.12
CA THR A 202 5.52 6.82 28.13
C THR A 202 5.68 6.11 29.46
N SER A 203 6.50 6.66 30.34
CA SER A 203 6.50 6.25 31.74
C SER A 203 5.10 6.51 32.28
N PRO A 204 4.45 5.54 32.94
CA PRO A 204 3.16 5.80 33.57
C PRO A 204 3.30 6.97 34.55
N PRO A 205 2.28 7.83 34.69
CA PRO A 205 2.34 8.94 35.63
C PRO A 205 2.58 8.41 37.04
N GLY A 206 3.64 8.92 37.66
CA GLY A 206 3.93 8.96 39.11
C GLY A 206 3.40 7.82 39.97
N GLY A 207 4.31 6.98 40.46
CA GLY A 207 4.04 6.11 41.61
C GLY A 207 3.52 6.92 42.78
N TRP A 208 2.47 6.40 43.43
CA TRP A 208 1.87 6.98 44.63
C TRP A 208 2.93 7.20 45.72
N PRO A 209 2.92 8.35 46.42
CA PRO A 209 3.83 8.56 47.54
C PRO A 209 3.60 7.48 48.60
N ARG A 210 4.67 6.79 49.00
CA ARG A 210 4.62 5.79 50.07
C ARG A 210 4.32 6.50 51.41
N PRO A 211 3.44 5.94 52.27
CA PRO A 211 3.21 6.49 53.59
C PRO A 211 4.49 6.44 54.43
N VAL A 212 4.83 7.56 55.07
CA VAL A 212 5.93 7.64 56.02
C VAL A 212 5.48 6.95 57.32
N PRO A 213 6.22 5.98 57.87
CA PRO A 213 5.86 5.37 59.14
C PRO A 213 6.08 6.39 60.26
N HIS A 214 5.01 6.74 60.97
CA HIS A 214 5.09 7.48 62.23
C HIS A 214 5.71 6.58 63.30
N ARG A 215 6.70 7.14 64.00
CA ARG A 215 7.37 6.54 65.16
C ARG A 215 6.70 7.01 66.44
#